data_AF-A0A1G0LGB0-F1
#
_entry.id   AF-A0A1G0LGB0-F1
#
_cell.length_a   1.000
_cell.length_b   1.000
_cell.length_c   1.000
_cell.angle_alpha   90.00
_cell.angle_beta   90.00
_cell.angle_gamma   90.00
#
_symmetry.space_group_name_H-M   'P 1'
#
loop_
_entity.id
_entity.type
_entity.pdbx_description
1 polymer ?
#
loop_
_entity_poly.entity_id
_entity_poly.type
_entity_poly.pdbx_seq_one_letter_code
_entity_poly.pdbx_strand_id
1 'polypeptide(L)' 'MVLITDNAGGIANNVIDCIFDPYFTTKDPDKGTGIGLFMSKIIIEKNMNGRLGVRNVKDGAEFSIEVPK' A
#
# COMPACT_ATOMS: atom_id res chain seq x y z
N MET A 1 -11.90 -3.06 -10.80
CA MET A 1 -10.51 -2.64 -10.55
C MET A 1 -10.53 -1.15 -10.23
N VAL A 2 -9.86 -0.76 -9.15
CA VAL A 2 -9.69 0.64 -8.74
C VAL A 2 -8.20 0.93 -8.68
N LEU A 3 -7.78 2.09 -9.20
CA LEU A 3 -6.40 2.56 -9.18
C LEU A 3 -6.35 3.87 -8.40
N ILE A 4 -5.38 3.99 -7.50
CA ILE A 4 -5.11 5.21 -6.74
C ILE A 4 -3.66 5.59 -7.00
N THR A 5 -3.44 6.75 -7.60
CA THR A 5 -2.12 7.22 -8.04
C THR A 5 -1.80 8.58 -7.44
N ASP A 6 -0.58 8.75 -6.96
CA ASP A 6 -0.05 10.03 -6.48
C ASP A 6 1.13 10.52 -7.35
N ASN A 7 1.63 11.70 -7.03
CA ASN A 7 2.77 12.37 -7.67
C ASN A 7 3.85 12.78 -6.65
N ALA A 8 4.04 11.98 -5.59
CA ALA A 8 4.90 12.31 -4.45
C ALA A 8 6.29 11.64 -4.48
N GLY A 9 6.78 11.19 -5.64
CA GLY A 9 8.12 10.60 -5.80
C GLY A 9 8.22 9.09 -5.49
N GLY A 10 7.10 8.44 -5.17
CA GLY A 10 7.01 6.98 -5.06
C GLY A 10 7.58 6.40 -3.76
N ILE A 11 7.85 5.10 -3.80
CA ILE A 11 8.28 4.28 -2.66
C ILE A 11 9.70 3.78 -2.92
N ALA A 12 10.60 3.87 -1.95
CA ALA A 12 11.97 3.38 -2.13
C ALA A 12 11.99 1.86 -2.38
N ASN A 13 12.80 1.42 -3.35
CA ASN A 13 12.83 0.01 -3.80
C ASN A 13 13.21 -0.97 -2.68
N ASN A 14 13.98 -0.53 -1.69
CA ASN A 14 14.40 -1.36 -0.56
C ASN A 14 13.29 -1.57 0.49
N VAL A 15 12.16 -0.86 0.38
CA VAL A 15 11.05 -0.98 1.35
C VAL A 15 9.73 -1.39 0.71
N ILE A 16 9.62 -1.37 -0.62
CA ILE A 16 8.34 -1.59 -1.32
C ILE A 16 7.69 -2.95 -0.97
N ASP A 17 8.50 -3.98 -0.73
CA ASP A 17 8.02 -5.32 -0.36
C ASP A 17 7.54 -5.39 1.10
N CYS A 18 8.00 -4.48 1.96
CA CYS A 18 7.69 -4.44 3.40
C CYS A 18 6.58 -3.45 3.76
N ILE A 19 6.11 -2.59 2.83
CA ILE A 19 5.15 -1.52 3.18
C ILE A 19 3.80 -2.03 3.70
N PHE A 20 3.52 -3.31 3.46
CA PHE A 20 2.31 -3.98 3.94
C PHE A 20 2.52 -4.75 5.25
N ASP A 21 3.74 -4.76 5.78
CA ASP A 21 4.03 -5.41 7.05
C ASP A 21 3.40 -4.61 8.21
N PRO A 22 2.90 -5.30 9.24
CA PRO A 22 2.30 -4.62 10.39
C PRO A 22 3.34 -3.72 11.07
N TYR A 23 2.93 -2.49 11.39
CA TYR A 23 3.75 -1.46 12.03
C TYR A 23 4.92 -0.91 11.20
N PHE A 24 5.06 -1.32 9.93
CA PHE A 24 6.06 -0.74 9.04
C PHE A 24 5.72 0.72 8.73
N THR A 25 6.68 1.62 8.92
CA THR A 25 6.56 3.03 8.57
C THR A 25 7.93 3.66 8.33
N THR A 26 8.00 4.58 7.36
CA THR A 26 9.18 5.47 7.16
C THR A 26 9.02 6.81 7.86
N LYS A 27 7.85 7.06 8.48
CA LYS A 27 7.58 8.27 9.27
C LYS A 27 8.14 8.11 10.68
N ASP A 28 8.44 9.24 11.31
CA ASP A 28 8.83 9.29 12.73
C ASP A 28 7.80 8.56 13.61
N PRO A 29 8.22 7.94 14.74
CA PRO A 29 7.33 7.16 15.62
C PRO A 29 6.06 7.90 16.06
N ASP A 30 6.16 9.21 16.25
CA ASP A 30 5.03 10.04 16.72
C ASP A 30 4.07 10.45 15.58
N LYS A 31 4.38 10.12 14.32
CA LYS A 31 3.65 10.59 13.12
C LYS A 31 2.88 9.48 12.39
N GLY A 32 2.97 8.24 12.85
CA GLY A 32 2.24 7.14 12.22
C GLY A 32 2.47 5.80 12.90
N THR A 33 1.40 5.01 12.99
CA THR A 33 1.43 3.67 13.61
C THR A 33 1.89 2.57 12.65
N GLY A 34 1.97 2.85 11.33
CA GLY A 34 2.28 1.84 10.32
C GLY A 34 1.18 0.78 10.11
N ILE A 35 -0.06 1.05 10.53
CA ILE A 35 -1.15 0.06 10.49
C ILE A 35 -2.01 0.16 9.21
N GLY A 36 -2.04 1.32 8.56
CA GLY A 36 -2.99 1.60 7.46
C GLY A 36 -2.91 0.61 6.30
N LEU A 37 -1.73 0.48 5.68
CA LEU A 37 -1.54 -0.40 4.51
C LEU A 37 -1.73 -1.87 4.86
N PHE A 38 -1.24 -2.31 6.03
CA PHE A 38 -1.48 -3.64 6.54
C PHE A 38 -2.98 -3.95 6.64
N MET A 39 -3.76 -3.06 7.26
CA MET A 39 -5.21 -3.25 7.40
C MET A 39 -5.92 -3.26 6.04
N SER A 40 -5.53 -2.38 5.11
CA SER A 40 -6.07 -2.40 3.74
C SER A 40 -5.81 -3.73 3.05
N LYS A 41 -4.60 -4.29 3.17
CA LYS A 41 -4.26 -5.60 2.58
C LYS A 41 -5.09 -6.72 3.19
N ILE A 42 -5.26 -6.74 4.52
CA ILE A 42 -6.11 -7.73 5.20
C ILE A 42 -7.57 -7.61 4.73
N ILE A 43 -8.15 -6.41 4.72
CA ILE A 43 -9.54 -6.21 4.30
C ILE A 43 -9.74 -6.70 2.86
N ILE A 44 -8.89 -6.25 1.94
CA ILE A 44 -9.04 -6.56 0.52
C ILE A 44 -8.76 -8.04 0.25
N GLU A 45 -7.64 -8.59 0.74
CA GLU A 45 -7.22 -9.94 0.38
C GLU A 45 -7.91 -11.03 1.21
N LYS A 46 -8.16 -10.79 2.50
CA LYS A 46 -8.77 -11.78 3.40
C LYS A 46 -10.29 -11.68 3.46
N ASN A 47 -10.85 -10.48 3.53
CA ASN A 47 -12.30 -10.31 3.75
C ASN A 47 -13.08 -10.16 2.44
N MET A 48 -12.45 -9.64 1.38
CA MET A 48 -13.11 -9.41 0.09
C MET A 48 -12.65 -10.38 -1.01
N ASN A 49 -11.77 -11.33 -0.70
CA ASN A 49 -11.15 -12.24 -1.67
C ASN A 49 -10.52 -11.52 -2.88
N GLY A 50 -10.04 -10.30 -2.67
CA GLY A 50 -9.43 -9.45 -3.69
C GLY A 50 -7.90 -9.49 -3.67
N ARG A 51 -7.31 -8.50 -4.32
CA ARG A 51 -5.86 -8.28 -4.40
C ARG A 51 -5.55 -6.80 -4.23
N LEU A 52 -4.59 -6.48 -3.36
CA LEU A 52 -4.01 -5.16 -3.22
C LEU A 52 -2.57 -5.19 -3.73
N GLY A 53 -2.29 -4.39 -4.75
CA GLY A 53 -0.97 -4.23 -5.35
C GLY A 53 -0.44 -2.81 -5.22
N VAL A 54 0.88 -2.68 -5.40
CA VAL A 54 1.57 -1.39 -5.45
C VAL A 54 2.65 -1.44 -6.51
N ARG A 55 2.87 -0.32 -7.19
CA ARG A 55 4.04 -0.10 -8.03
C ARG A 55 4.42 1.38 -8.04
N ASN A 56 5.70 1.66 -8.29
CA ASN A 56 6.09 3.02 -8.65
C ASN A 56 5.68 3.31 -10.09
N VAL A 57 5.18 4.53 -10.30
CA VAL A 57 4.99 5.16 -11.59
C VAL A 57 5.95 6.35 -11.71
N LYS A 58 5.97 7.02 -12.86
CA LYS A 58 6.98 8.04 -13.19
C LYS A 58 7.27 9.04 -12.06
N ASP A 59 6.21 9.62 -11.50
CA ASP A 59 6.34 10.71 -10.52
C ASP A 59 5.75 10.34 -9.13
N GLY A 60 5.38 9.08 -8.88
CA GLY A 60 4.67 8.70 -7.65
C GLY A 60 4.45 7.21 -7.47
N ALA A 61 3.53 6.84 -6.57
CA ALA A 61 3.09 5.46 -6.39
C ALA A 61 1.70 5.24 -6.95
N GLU A 62 1.42 4.02 -7.40
CA GLU A 62 0.09 3.57 -7.80
C GLU A 62 -0.28 2.31 -7.01
N PHE A 63 -1.41 2.39 -6.32
CA PHE A 63 -2.03 1.27 -5.62
C PHE A 63 -3.19 0.73 -6.45
N SER A 64 -3.23 -0.59 -6.63
CA SER A 64 -4.26 -1.28 -7.41
C SER A 64 -5.12 -2.18 -6.51
N ILE A 65 -6.44 -2.03 -6.60
CA ILE A 65 -7.42 -2.85 -5.88
C ILE A 65 -8.26 -3.62 -6.89
N GLU A 66 -8.21 -4.95 -6.79
CA GLU A 66 -9.02 -5.86 -7.58
C GLU A 66 -9.88 -6.70 -6.63
N VAL A 67 -11.19 -6.74 -6.87
CA VAL A 67 -12.12 -7.56 -6.08
C VAL A 67 -12.99 -8.37 -7.04
N PRO A 68 -13.33 -9.63 -6.69
CA PRO A 68 -14.28 -10.43 -7.47
C PRO A 68 -15.64 -9.72 -7.62
N LYS A 69 -16.38 -10.07 -8.68
CA LYS A 69 -17.74 -9.59 -8.89
C LYS A 69 -18.74 -10.28 -7.97
#